data_AF-A0A2N2ZND3-F1
#
_entry.id   AF-A0A2N2ZND3-F1
#
_cell.length_a   1.000
_cell.length_b   1.000
_cell.length_c   1.000
_cell.angle_alpha   90.00
_cell.angle_beta   90.00
_cell.angle_gamma   90.00
#
_symmetry.space_group_name_H-M   'P 1'
#
loop_
_entity.id
_entity.type
_entity.pdbx_description
1 polymer ?
#
loop_
_entity_poly.entity_id
_entity_poly.type
_entity_poly.pdbx_seq_one_letter_code
_entity_poly.pdbx_strand_id
1 'polypeptide(L)'
;MVPNVEVWETPFFTFKSVYFQSAQAFVWTLSSKFVPIFLLSIWFATCKHWWYHVIAVPLGMYIFQLVSLFILDFSETQDEYDLAITIPLIIGVLLVLYLIRGNLSKNIEVINLDDDIDKEIEKLERLDELKAKNPEREDNY
;
A
#
# COMPACT_ATOMS: atom_id res chain seq x y z
N MET A 1 -18.32 14.03 18.55
CA MET A 1 -18.44 15.11 17.54
C MET A 1 -17.21 15.97 17.67
N VAL A 2 -16.50 16.25 16.58
CA VAL A 2 -15.33 17.15 16.61
C VAL A 2 -15.86 18.59 16.79
N PRO A 3 -15.41 19.32 17.83
CA PRO A 3 -15.91 20.65 18.10
C PRO A 3 -15.41 21.65 17.04
N ASN A 4 -16.26 22.62 16.70
CA ASN A 4 -15.92 23.72 15.80
C ASN A 4 -15.16 24.82 16.55
N VAL A 5 -13.98 24.48 17.07
CA VAL A 5 -13.09 25.36 17.83
C VAL A 5 -11.70 25.35 17.20
N GLU A 6 -11.00 26.48 17.29
CA GLU A 6 -9.69 26.71 16.70
C GLU A 6 -8.57 25.90 17.37
N VAL A 7 -8.73 25.63 18.66
CA VAL A 7 -7.85 24.76 19.47
C VAL A 7 -8.68 23.59 19.97
N TRP A 8 -8.34 22.38 19.53
CA TRP A 8 -8.95 21.16 20.04
C TRP A 8 -7.97 20.46 20.97
N GLU A 9 -8.30 20.48 22.26
CA GLU A 9 -7.56 19.74 23.27
C GLU A 9 -8.18 18.35 23.45
N THR A 10 -7.38 17.31 23.23
CA THR A 10 -7.70 15.94 23.62
C THR A 10 -6.71 15.45 24.66
N PRO A 11 -7.05 14.47 25.51
CA PRO A 11 -6.15 13.95 26.54
C PRO A 11 -4.82 13.39 26.02
N PHE A 12 -4.72 13.15 24.71
CA PHE A 12 -3.54 12.62 24.04
C PHE A 12 -2.79 13.67 23.20
N PHE A 13 -3.45 14.72 22.72
CA PHE A 13 -2.85 15.73 21.84
C PHE A 13 -3.61 17.07 21.89
N THR A 14 -2.87 18.18 21.86
CA THR A 14 -3.41 19.53 21.63
C THR A 14 -3.20 19.91 20.18
N PHE A 15 -4.28 20.05 19.42
CA PHE A 15 -4.24 20.41 18.00
C PHE A 15 -4.71 21.86 17.83
N LYS A 16 -3.85 22.74 17.31
CA LYS A 16 -4.17 24.13 16.98
C LYS A 16 -4.10 24.27 15.47
N SER A 17 -5.25 24.41 14.80
CA SER A 17 -5.24 24.71 13.36
C SER A 17 -5.11 26.22 13.20
N VAL A 18 -3.99 26.69 12.66
CA VAL A 18 -3.75 28.12 12.41
C VAL A 18 -4.51 28.57 11.15
N TYR A 19 -4.70 27.67 10.17
CA TYR A 19 -5.23 28.04 8.86
C TYR A 19 -6.75 27.84 8.71
N PHE A 20 -7.32 26.78 9.30
CA PHE A 20 -8.73 26.42 9.09
C PHE A 20 -9.70 27.05 10.10
N GLN A 21 -9.19 27.75 11.12
CA GLN A 21 -9.92 28.36 12.24
C GLN A 21 -10.90 27.42 12.97
N SER A 22 -10.90 26.14 12.62
CA SER A 22 -11.84 25.12 13.08
C SER A 22 -11.23 23.73 12.96
N ALA A 23 -11.10 23.04 14.08
CA ALA A 23 -10.63 21.67 14.14
C ALA A 23 -11.50 20.71 13.31
N GLN A 24 -12.81 21.01 13.19
CA GLN A 24 -13.72 20.23 12.37
C GLN A 24 -13.39 20.27 10.88
N ALA A 25 -13.10 21.45 10.31
CA ALA A 25 -12.78 21.57 8.89
C ALA A 25 -11.43 20.92 8.56
N PHE A 26 -10.46 21.04 9.47
CA PHE A 26 -9.18 20.35 9.34
C PHE A 26 -9.34 18.82 9.34
N VAL A 27 -10.04 18.25 10.34
CA VAL A 27 -10.24 16.80 10.43
C VAL A 27 -11.05 16.27 9.25
N TRP A 28 -12.04 17.01 8.78
CA TRP A 28 -12.80 16.66 7.58
C TRP A 28 -11.92 16.62 6.34
N THR A 29 -11.12 17.67 6.13
CA THR A 29 -10.22 17.78 4.98
C THR A 29 -9.14 16.70 5.02
N LEU A 30 -8.57 16.43 6.19
CA LEU A 30 -7.61 15.35 6.40
C LEU A 30 -8.23 13.99 6.07
N SER A 31 -9.41 13.71 6.63
CA SER A 31 -10.14 12.46 6.39
C SER A 31 -10.47 12.27 4.90
N SER A 32 -10.88 13.36 4.21
CA SER A 32 -11.21 13.34 2.78
C SER A 32 -10.03 12.95 1.89
N LYS A 33 -8.79 13.20 2.33
CA LYS A 33 -7.56 12.86 1.60
C LYS A 33 -6.94 11.54 2.07
N PHE A 34 -7.11 11.22 3.35
CA PHE A 34 -6.66 9.97 3.94
C PHE A 34 -7.38 8.76 3.34
N VAL A 35 -8.72 8.83 3.17
CA VAL A 35 -9.50 7.72 2.62
C VAL A 35 -9.03 7.31 1.21
N PRO A 36 -8.86 8.23 0.23
CA PRO A 36 -8.27 7.92 -1.06
C PRO A 36 -6.88 7.30 -0.98
N ILE A 37 -6.00 7.81 -0.11
CA ILE A 37 -4.63 7.28 0.04
C ILE A 37 -4.65 5.85 0.54
N PHE A 38 -5.50 5.53 1.52
CA PHE A 38 -5.64 4.17 2.03
C PHE A 38 -6.18 3.23 0.96
N LEU A 39 -7.23 3.65 0.25
CA LEU A 39 -7.81 2.86 -0.84
C LEU A 39 -6.78 2.59 -1.95
N LEU A 40 -6.07 3.61 -2.39
CA LEU A 40 -5.03 3.51 -3.43
C LEU A 40 -3.83 2.69 -2.96
N SER A 41 -3.45 2.74 -1.68
CA SER A 41 -2.34 1.96 -1.13
C SER A 41 -2.66 0.45 -1.09
N ILE A 42 -3.87 0.09 -0.65
CA ILE A 42 -4.34 -1.30 -0.67
C ILE A 42 -4.44 -1.81 -2.11
N TRP A 43 -4.98 -0.98 -3.00
CA TRP A 43 -5.09 -1.31 -4.41
C TRP A 43 -3.70 -1.48 -5.05
N PHE A 44 -2.75 -0.59 -4.76
CA PHE A 44 -1.38 -0.69 -5.25
C PHE A 44 -0.70 -1.99 -4.82
N ALA A 45 -0.92 -2.44 -3.58
CA ALA A 45 -0.37 -3.70 -3.08
C ALA A 45 -0.96 -4.93 -3.76
N THR A 46 -2.26 -4.91 -4.06
CA THR A 46 -3.00 -6.05 -4.66
C THR A 46 -2.86 -6.13 -6.20
N CYS A 47 -2.53 -5.03 -6.88
CA CYS A 47 -2.31 -5.04 -8.33
C CYS A 47 -1.05 -5.83 -8.74
N LYS A 48 -1.24 -6.92 -9.51
CA LYS A 48 -0.16 -7.77 -10.04
C LYS A 48 0.47 -7.26 -11.36
N HIS A 49 -0.19 -6.35 -12.08
CA HIS A 49 0.17 -5.91 -13.44
C HIS A 49 0.77 -4.48 -13.48
N TRP A 50 1.23 -4.06 -14.67
CA TRP A 50 1.87 -2.76 -14.98
C TRP A 50 1.04 -1.51 -14.54
N TRP A 51 -0.25 -1.68 -14.27
CA TRP A 51 -1.16 -0.64 -13.77
C TRP A 51 -0.75 -0.02 -12.44
N TYR A 52 0.13 -0.66 -11.67
CA TYR A 52 0.62 -0.10 -10.42
C TYR A 52 1.34 1.26 -10.61
N HIS A 53 2.01 1.48 -11.74
CA HIS A 53 2.63 2.77 -12.07
C HIS A 53 1.59 3.88 -12.25
N VAL A 54 0.42 3.54 -12.82
CA VAL A 54 -0.67 4.50 -13.01
C VAL A 54 -1.27 4.91 -11.67
N ILE A 55 -1.33 3.99 -10.70
CA ILE A 55 -1.84 4.25 -9.34
C ILE A 55 -0.83 5.05 -8.49
N ALA A 56 0.46 4.87 -8.73
CA ALA A 56 1.51 5.60 -8.03
C ALA A 56 1.43 7.12 -8.25
N VAL A 57 0.98 7.57 -9.44
CA VAL A 57 0.88 9.00 -9.77
C VAL A 57 -0.21 9.71 -8.93
N PRO A 58 -1.49 9.27 -8.91
CA PRO A 58 -2.51 9.82 -8.01
C PRO A 58 -2.12 9.71 -6.54
N LEU A 59 -1.47 8.62 -6.13
CA LEU A 59 -1.05 8.44 -4.75
C LEU A 59 -0.01 9.48 -4.34
N GLY A 60 1.01 9.72 -5.17
CA GLY A 60 1.98 10.79 -4.98
C GLY A 60 1.31 12.17 -4.94
N MET A 61 0.30 12.40 -5.78
CA MET A 61 -0.47 13.65 -5.79
C MET A 61 -1.27 13.86 -4.49
N TYR A 62 -1.92 12.83 -3.96
CA TYR A 62 -2.63 12.95 -2.68
C TYR A 62 -1.67 13.14 -1.49
N ILE A 63 -0.49 12.52 -1.53
CA ILE A 63 0.57 12.74 -0.53
C ILE A 63 1.06 14.18 -0.61
N PHE A 64 1.34 14.70 -1.81
CA PHE A 64 1.69 16.11 -2.02
C PHE A 64 0.64 17.02 -1.41
N GLN A 65 -0.64 16.81 -1.73
CA GLN A 65 -1.74 17.60 -1.18
C GLN A 65 -1.85 17.51 0.34
N LEU A 66 -1.58 16.35 0.95
CA LEU A 66 -1.57 16.23 2.41
C LEU A 66 -0.43 17.02 3.04
N VAL A 67 0.78 16.86 2.53
CA VAL A 67 1.97 17.51 3.07
C VAL A 67 1.85 19.02 2.93
N SER A 68 1.38 19.52 1.78
CA SER A 68 1.13 20.94 1.58
C SER A 68 0.09 21.50 2.55
N LEU A 69 -0.95 20.72 2.92
CA LEU A 69 -1.90 21.14 3.95
C LEU A 69 -1.26 21.23 5.33
N PHE A 70 -0.41 20.26 5.69
CA PHE A 70 0.30 20.28 6.97
C PHE A 70 1.26 21.47 7.05
N ILE A 71 2.06 21.69 6.00
CA ILE A 71 2.99 22.82 5.96
C ILE A 71 2.23 24.14 6.06
N LEU A 72 1.14 24.33 5.30
CA LEU A 72 0.30 25.53 5.36
C LEU A 72 -0.29 25.80 6.76
N ASP A 73 -0.60 24.76 7.53
CA ASP A 73 -1.14 24.90 8.89
C ASP A 73 -0.05 25.14 9.95
N PHE A 74 1.20 24.71 9.71
CA PHE A 74 2.32 24.86 10.63
C PHE A 74 3.21 26.09 10.36
N SER A 75 3.27 26.58 9.11
CA SER A 75 4.00 27.78 8.73
C SER A 75 3.03 28.81 8.15
N GLU A 76 2.90 29.97 8.82
CA GLU A 76 2.08 31.10 8.34
C GLU A 76 2.58 31.70 7.01
N THR A 77 3.76 31.29 6.54
CA THR A 77 4.38 31.76 5.29
C THR A 77 4.62 30.59 4.34
N GLN A 78 4.00 30.62 3.16
CA GLN A 78 4.40 29.78 2.02
C GLN A 78 5.77 30.25 1.53
N ASP A 79 6.83 29.53 1.88
CA ASP A 79 8.19 29.82 1.44
C ASP A 79 8.62 28.79 0.38
N GLU A 80 9.62 29.12 -0.47
CA GLU A 80 10.04 28.28 -1.60
C GLU A 80 10.55 26.89 -1.18
N TYR A 81 10.88 26.71 0.11
CA TYR A 81 11.39 25.47 0.69
C TYR A 81 10.33 24.36 0.82
N ASP A 82 9.04 24.68 0.73
CA ASP A 82 7.94 23.72 0.89
C ASP A 82 8.00 22.59 -0.15
N LEU A 83 8.29 22.95 -1.40
CA LEU A 83 8.44 21.99 -2.49
C LEU A 83 9.71 21.13 -2.32
N ALA A 84 10.80 21.74 -1.87
CA ALA A 84 12.07 21.05 -1.67
C ALA A 84 12.00 19.98 -0.56
N ILE A 85 11.16 20.20 0.46
CA ILE A 85 10.90 19.23 1.53
C ILE A 85 9.88 18.17 1.07
N THR A 86 8.89 18.57 0.28
CA THR A 86 7.79 17.67 -0.11
C THR A 86 8.23 16.61 -1.13
N ILE A 87 9.07 16.96 -2.12
CA ILE A 87 9.56 16.01 -3.14
C ILE A 87 10.28 14.78 -2.53
N PRO A 88 11.30 14.92 -1.67
CA PRO A 88 11.99 13.77 -1.10
C PRO A 88 11.06 12.92 -0.22
N LEU A 89 10.05 13.52 0.42
CA LEU A 89 9.04 12.79 1.17
C LEU A 89 8.16 11.93 0.25
N ILE A 90 7.70 12.46 -0.88
CA ILE A 90 6.95 11.68 -1.89
C ILE A 90 7.80 10.51 -2.39
N ILE A 91 9.07 10.77 -2.73
CA ILE A 91 10.01 9.72 -3.17
C ILE A 91 10.17 8.66 -2.07
N GLY A 92 10.37 9.07 -0.81
CA GLY A 92 10.48 8.15 0.32
C GLY A 92 9.25 7.25 0.50
N VAL A 93 8.05 7.80 0.41
CA VAL A 93 6.81 7.01 0.51
C VAL A 93 6.67 6.05 -0.68
N LEU A 94 6.97 6.50 -1.91
CA LEU A 94 6.96 5.63 -3.08
C LEU A 94 7.98 4.48 -2.96
N LEU A 95 9.17 4.73 -2.40
CA LEU A 95 10.16 3.70 -2.12
C LEU A 95 9.65 2.68 -1.11
N VAL A 96 9.07 3.12 0.01
CA VAL A 96 8.49 2.23 1.02
C VAL A 96 7.39 1.36 0.43
N LEU A 97 6.50 1.94 -0.38
CA LEU A 97 5.44 1.19 -1.06
C LEU A 97 6.00 0.16 -2.04
N TYR A 98 7.07 0.49 -2.76
CA TYR A 98 7.74 -0.44 -3.65
C TYR A 98 8.36 -1.61 -2.88
N LEU A 99 8.97 -1.36 -1.71
CA LEU A 99 9.52 -2.40 -0.84
C LEU A 99 8.42 -3.33 -0.29
N ILE A 100 7.30 -2.78 0.17
CA ILE A 100 6.16 -3.56 0.68
C ILE A 100 5.65 -4.51 -0.41
N ARG A 101 5.52 -4.03 -1.65
CA ARG A 101 5.12 -4.87 -2.79
C ARG A 101 6.15 -5.95 -3.11
N GLY A 102 7.45 -5.62 -3.08
CA GLY A 102 8.52 -6.59 -3.31
C GLY A 102 8.46 -7.76 -2.32
N ASN A 103 8.09 -7.50 -1.06
CA ASN A 103 7.87 -8.57 -0.08
C ASN A 103 6.60 -9.38 -0.37
N LEU A 104 5.49 -8.72 -0.73
CA LEU A 104 4.24 -9.41 -1.01
C LEU A 104 4.30 -10.30 -2.26
N SER A 105 5.03 -9.87 -3.30
CA SER A 105 5.21 -10.66 -4.52
C SER A 105 5.97 -11.96 -4.27
N LYS A 106 7.03 -11.92 -3.45
CA LYS A 106 7.80 -13.10 -3.07
C LYS A 106 6.94 -14.11 -2.31
N ASN A 107 6.11 -13.64 -1.39
CA ASN A 107 5.22 -14.52 -0.62
C ASN A 107 4.20 -15.23 -1.52
N ILE A 108 3.64 -14.52 -2.51
CA ILE A 108 2.71 -15.14 -3.47
C ILE A 108 3.44 -16.15 -4.36
N GLU A 109 4.67 -15.86 -4.80
CA GLU A 109 5.47 -16.80 -5.61
C GLU A 109 5.78 -18.09 -4.86
N VAL A 110 6.20 -17.99 -3.59
CA VAL A 110 6.46 -19.15 -2.72
C VAL A 110 5.20 -20.02 -2.56
N ILE A 111 4.04 -19.40 -2.30
CA ILE A 111 2.77 -20.14 -2.17
C ILE A 111 2.41 -20.88 -3.47
N ASN A 112 2.67 -20.30 -4.64
CA ASN A 112 2.38 -21.00 -5.91
C ASN A 112 3.33 -22.17 -6.18
N LEU A 113 4.59 -22.08 -5.72
CA LEU A 113 5.56 -23.16 -5.88
C LEU A 113 5.21 -24.38 -5.03
N ASP A 114 4.73 -24.17 -3.79
CA ASP A 114 4.28 -25.27 -2.92
C ASP A 114 3.11 -26.04 -3.56
N ASP A 115 2.13 -25.33 -4.12
CA ASP A 115 0.99 -25.92 -4.84
C ASP A 115 1.40 -26.75 -6.07
N ASP A 116 2.48 -26.37 -6.75
CA ASP A 116 2.98 -27.10 -7.92
C ASP A 116 3.83 -28.32 -7.52
N ILE A 117 4.53 -28.27 -6.40
CA ILE A 117 5.24 -29.41 -5.80
C ILE A 117 4.24 -30.49 -5.38
N ASP A 118 3.14 -30.10 -4.72
CA ASP A 118 2.11 -31.05 -4.28
C ASP A 118 1.46 -31.79 -5.45
N LYS A 119 1.17 -31.09 -6.56
CA LYS A 119 0.65 -31.70 -7.79
C LYS A 119 1.64 -32.67 -8.43
N GLU A 120 2.93 -32.37 -8.37
CA GLU A 120 3.97 -33.23 -8.92
C GLU A 120 4.12 -34.52 -8.08
N ILE A 121 4.06 -34.41 -6.75
CA ILE A 121 4.05 -35.58 -5.83
C ILE A 121 2.83 -36.46 -6.09
N GLU A 122 1.63 -35.87 -6.19
CA GLU A 122 0.39 -36.62 -6.46
C GLU A 122 0.45 -37.36 -7.81
N LYS A 123 1.06 -36.74 -8.84
CA LYS A 123 1.30 -37.42 -10.13
C LYS A 123 2.21 -38.63 -9.97
N LEU A 124 3.30 -38.51 -9.22
CA LEU A 124 4.24 -39.60 -9.01
C LEU A 124 3.58 -40.77 -8.29
N GLU A 125 2.80 -40.51 -7.23
CA GLU A 125 2.05 -41.54 -6.52
C GLU A 125 1.06 -42.29 -7.43
N ARG A 126 0.30 -41.55 -8.26
CA ARG A 126 -0.61 -42.17 -9.24
C ARG A 126 0.14 -43.01 -10.28
N LEU A 127 1.33 -42.61 -10.71
CA LEU A 127 2.14 -43.38 -11.64
C LEU A 127 2.63 -44.69 -11.01
N ASP A 128 3.03 -44.65 -9.74
CA ASP A 128 3.45 -45.84 -8.99
C ASP A 128 2.28 -46.82 -8.80
N GLU A 129 1.08 -46.34 -8.48
CA GLU A 129 -0.13 -47.17 -8.42
C GLU A 129 -0.48 -47.82 -9.76
N LEU A 130 -0.35 -47.07 -10.86
CA LEU A 130 -0.59 -47.58 -12.21
C LEU A 130 0.44 -48.65 -12.60
N LYS A 131 1.71 -48.47 -12.22
CA LYS A 131 2.77 -49.47 -12.41
C LYS A 131 2.50 -50.73 -11.59
N ALA A 132 2.13 -50.58 -10.31
CA ALA A 132 1.79 -51.70 -9.43
C ALA A 132 0.58 -52.51 -9.93
N LYS A 133 -0.38 -51.84 -10.58
CA LYS A 133 -1.58 -52.47 -11.16
C LYS A 133 -1.36 -53.10 -12.54
N ASN A 134 -0.29 -52.75 -13.25
CA ASN A 134 -0.06 -53.18 -14.62
C ASN A 134 1.43 -53.55 -14.88
N PRO A 135 1.95 -54.59 -14.20
CA PRO A 135 3.38 -54.94 -14.24
C PRO A 135 3.88 -55.44 -15.60
N GLU A 136 3.00 -56.00 -16.46
CA GLU A 136 3.42 -56.69 -17.70
C GLU A 136 3.76 -55.77 -18.90
N ARG A 137 3.83 -54.45 -18.71
CA ARG A 137 4.20 -53.49 -19.78
C ARG A 137 5.65 -53.03 -19.75
N GLU A 138 6.40 -53.27 -18.68
CA GLU A 138 7.81 -52.82 -18.59
C GLU A 138 8.81 -53.78 -19.26
N ASP A 139 8.44 -55.04 -19.50
CA ASP A 139 9.36 -56.06 -20.04
C ASP A 139 9.47 -56.08 -21.57
N ASN A 140 8.74 -55.21 -22.28
CA ASN A 140 8.64 -55.17 -23.74
C ASN A 140 9.27 -53.90 -24.34
N TYR A 141 10.46 -53.48 -23.90
CA TYR A 141 11.34 -52.57 -24.66
C TYR A 141 12.81 -52.77 -24.28
#